data_AF-A0A674IF32-F1
#
_entry.id   AF-A0A674IF32-F1
#
_cell.length_a   1.000
_cell.length_b   1.000
_cell.length_c   1.000
_cell.angle_alpha   90.00
_cell.angle_beta   90.00
_cell.angle_gamma   90.00
#
_symmetry.space_group_name_H-M   'P 1'
#
loop_
_entity.id
_entity.type
_entity.pdbx_description
1 polymer ?
#
loop_
_entity_poly.entity_id
_entity_poly.type
_entity_poly.pdbx_seq_one_letter_code
_entity_poly.pdbx_strand_id
1 'polypeptide(L)'
;MHAGYPVMCHLDSVKELVNMEHMQTNGLWGPIHELGHNQQREGWEFPPHTTEATCNLWSVYVHEKVLGISRDRAHEELQLQHRNKRISDYPGKGAQLKDWNVWTALETYLQLQEAFGWEPFIQLFSEYQTMSNIPTDNPSKMNLWAEKFSRQVKKNLAPFFVAWGWPIKREVSKKLASLPNWDKNPMKKV
;
A
#
# COMPACT_ATOMS: atom_id res chain seq x y z
N MET A 1 15.14 13.73 1.97
CA MET A 1 14.40 14.90 1.47
C MET A 1 13.30 15.17 2.50
N HIS A 2 12.38 16.12 2.30
CA HIS A 2 11.28 16.35 3.24
C HIS A 2 10.00 16.73 2.48
N ALA A 3 8.90 16.10 2.87
CA ALA A 3 7.55 16.42 2.44
C ALA A 3 6.83 17.35 3.40
N GLY A 4 6.08 18.31 2.87
CA GLY A 4 5.23 19.21 3.65
C GLY A 4 5.17 20.59 3.02
N TYR A 5 4.80 21.59 3.83
CA TYR A 5 4.91 22.98 3.43
C TYR A 5 6.03 23.64 4.26
N PRO A 6 7.26 23.79 3.72
CA PRO A 6 7.67 23.54 2.33
C PRO A 6 8.16 22.10 2.05
N VAL A 7 8.11 21.70 0.77
CA VAL A 7 8.87 20.54 0.25
C VAL A 7 10.34 20.96 0.12
N MET A 8 11.26 20.17 0.68
CA MET A 8 12.68 20.50 0.71
C MET A 8 13.55 19.32 0.26
N CYS A 9 14.68 19.62 -0.37
CA CYS A 9 15.65 18.61 -0.78
C CYS A 9 17.08 19.10 -0.56
N HIS A 10 18.02 18.17 -0.44
CA HIS A 10 19.44 18.51 -0.44
C HIS A 10 19.85 18.97 -1.84
N LEU A 11 20.78 19.92 -1.92
CA LEU A 11 21.28 20.41 -3.22
C LEU A 11 21.86 19.27 -4.08
N ASP A 12 22.48 18.27 -3.45
CA ASP A 12 23.03 17.09 -4.15
C ASP A 12 21.96 16.24 -4.86
N SER A 13 20.70 16.31 -4.40
CA SER A 13 19.55 15.61 -5.00
C SER A 13 18.97 16.35 -6.21
N VAL A 14 19.36 17.61 -6.46
CA VAL A 14 18.82 18.42 -7.57
C VAL A 14 19.05 17.75 -8.92
N LYS A 15 20.22 17.13 -9.12
CA LYS A 15 20.56 16.43 -10.37
C LYS A 15 19.54 15.33 -10.72
N GLU A 16 18.98 14.67 -9.71
CA GLU A 16 17.98 13.62 -9.88
C GLU A 16 16.65 14.23 -10.33
N LEU A 17 16.33 15.42 -9.83
CA LEU A 17 15.07 16.14 -10.03
C LEU A 17 14.98 17.00 -11.30
N VAL A 18 16.09 17.31 -11.96
CA VAL A 18 16.09 18.18 -13.15
C VAL A 18 16.67 17.54 -14.39
N ASN A 19 17.23 16.32 -14.30
CA ASN A 19 17.79 15.60 -15.43
C ASN A 19 16.83 14.50 -15.92
N MET A 20 16.16 14.75 -17.05
CA MET A 20 15.19 13.82 -17.64
C MET A 20 15.78 12.45 -17.99
N GLU A 21 17.00 12.40 -18.54
CA GLU A 21 17.67 11.14 -18.89
C GLU A 21 17.97 10.31 -17.63
N HIS A 22 18.40 10.97 -16.56
CA HIS A 22 18.61 10.32 -15.27
C HIS A 22 17.30 9.75 -14.72
N MET A 23 16.20 10.50 -14.75
CA MET A 23 14.88 10.05 -14.26
C MET A 23 14.35 8.84 -15.03
N GLN A 24 14.48 8.85 -16.36
CA GLN A 24 14.02 7.76 -17.21
C GLN A 24 14.84 6.48 -17.02
N THR A 25 16.12 6.62 -16.68
CA THR A 25 17.03 5.49 -16.50
C THR A 25 16.98 4.90 -15.09
N ASN A 26 17.01 5.77 -14.06
CA ASN A 26 17.20 5.36 -12.66
C ASN A 26 15.95 5.53 -11.80
N GLY A 27 14.95 6.29 -12.26
CA GLY A 27 13.76 6.60 -11.48
C GLY A 27 13.95 7.78 -10.52
N LEU A 28 12.96 7.96 -9.64
CA LEU A 28 12.83 9.09 -8.71
C LEU A 28 12.25 8.63 -7.35
N TRP A 29 12.74 7.51 -6.82
CA TRP A 29 12.10 6.89 -5.64
C TRP A 29 11.98 7.85 -4.45
N GLY A 30 13.11 8.42 -4.00
CA GLY A 30 13.15 9.34 -2.85
C GLY A 30 12.22 10.55 -3.03
N PRO A 31 12.35 11.34 -4.11
CA PRO A 31 11.45 12.45 -4.37
C PRO A 31 9.96 12.11 -4.39
N ILE A 32 9.58 11.02 -5.04
CA ILE A 32 8.18 10.63 -5.14
C ILE A 32 7.67 10.06 -3.81
N HIS A 33 8.51 9.40 -3.02
CA HIS A 33 8.19 8.94 -1.66
C HIS A 33 7.78 10.12 -0.78
N GLU A 34 8.57 11.20 -0.78
CA GLU A 34 8.23 12.43 -0.06
C GLU A 34 6.91 13.02 -0.56
N LEU A 35 6.75 13.17 -1.89
CA LEU A 35 5.48 13.66 -2.43
C LEU A 35 4.29 12.73 -2.12
N GLY A 36 4.54 11.44 -1.94
CA GLY A 36 3.58 10.45 -1.48
C GLY A 36 3.07 10.75 -0.06
N HIS A 37 3.91 11.23 0.85
CA HIS A 37 3.45 11.68 2.17
C HIS A 37 2.42 12.81 2.07
N ASN A 38 2.57 13.74 1.12
CA ASN A 38 1.57 14.79 0.88
C ASN A 38 0.21 14.26 0.38
N GLN A 39 0.16 13.01 -0.09
CA GLN A 39 -1.06 12.37 -0.57
C GLN A 39 -1.71 11.47 0.48
N GLN A 40 -1.01 11.13 1.56
CA GLN A 40 -1.60 10.42 2.69
C GLN A 40 -2.70 11.27 3.34
N ARG A 41 -3.76 10.61 3.81
CA ARG A 41 -4.88 11.23 4.53
C ARG A 41 -5.22 10.38 5.73
N GLU A 42 -5.50 11.03 6.86
CA GLU A 42 -5.81 10.37 8.13
C GLU A 42 -6.86 9.25 8.01
N GLY A 43 -7.81 9.41 7.09
CA GLY A 43 -8.92 8.49 6.90
C GLY A 43 -8.55 7.08 6.43
N TRP A 44 -7.41 6.90 5.74
CA TRP A 44 -6.93 5.58 5.29
C TRP A 44 -5.54 5.23 5.79
N GLU A 45 -4.93 6.09 6.61
CA GLU A 45 -3.68 5.81 7.30
C GLU A 45 -3.93 5.08 8.62
N PHE A 46 -3.05 4.15 8.98
CA PHE A 46 -3.04 3.42 10.25
C PHE A 46 -1.70 3.63 10.99
N PRO A 47 -1.38 4.85 11.48
CA PRO A 47 -0.09 5.10 12.15
C PRO A 47 0.11 4.24 13.40
N PRO A 48 1.34 3.76 13.67
CA PRO A 48 2.57 4.07 12.95
C PRO A 48 2.83 3.17 11.73
N HIS A 49 1.97 2.17 11.47
CA HIS A 49 2.25 1.11 10.51
C HIS A 49 2.39 1.59 9.07
N THR A 50 1.51 2.52 8.65
CA THR A 50 1.40 2.93 7.25
C THR A 50 2.17 4.19 6.89
N THR A 51 2.66 4.95 7.88
CA THR A 51 3.28 6.27 7.67
C THR A 51 4.37 6.20 6.58
N GLU A 52 5.25 5.22 6.67
CA GLU A 52 6.33 4.98 5.70
C GLU A 52 6.00 3.90 4.66
N ALA A 53 4.78 3.38 4.67
CA ALA A 53 4.34 2.31 3.77
C ALA A 53 3.49 2.85 2.62
N THR A 54 2.36 3.49 2.92
CA THR A 54 1.37 3.87 1.90
C THR A 54 1.84 5.05 1.05
N CYS A 55 2.73 5.92 1.54
CA CYS A 55 3.41 6.93 0.72
C CYS A 55 4.12 6.29 -0.50
N ASN A 56 4.65 5.07 -0.34
CA ASN A 56 5.29 4.34 -1.43
C ASN A 56 4.32 3.82 -2.50
N LEU A 57 3.00 3.84 -2.29
CA LEU A 57 2.04 3.53 -3.36
C LEU A 57 2.19 4.52 -4.52
N TRP A 58 2.46 5.79 -4.23
CA TRP A 58 2.76 6.80 -5.24
C TRP A 58 4.10 6.54 -5.92
N SER A 59 5.13 6.16 -5.16
CA SER A 59 6.43 5.77 -5.71
C SER A 59 6.27 4.63 -6.72
N VAL A 60 5.58 3.55 -6.33
CA VAL A 60 5.36 2.42 -7.24
C VAL A 60 4.50 2.85 -8.44
N TYR A 61 3.40 3.58 -8.23
CA TYR A 61 2.52 4.03 -9.32
C TYR A 61 3.27 4.86 -10.36
N VAL A 62 4.03 5.88 -9.93
CA VAL A 62 4.75 6.78 -10.85
C VAL A 62 5.81 6.01 -11.63
N HIS A 63 6.57 5.12 -11.00
CA HIS A 63 7.56 4.32 -11.70
C HIS A 63 6.89 3.43 -12.76
N GLU A 64 5.82 2.73 -12.41
CA GLU A 64 5.16 1.81 -13.34
C GLU A 64 4.38 2.51 -14.45
N LYS A 65 3.68 3.60 -14.14
CA LYS A 65 2.71 4.22 -15.05
C LYS A 65 3.22 5.45 -15.78
N VAL A 66 4.18 6.16 -15.20
CA VAL A 66 4.71 7.40 -15.78
C VAL A 66 6.10 7.17 -16.37
N LEU A 67 6.99 6.52 -15.62
CA LEU A 67 8.38 6.31 -16.04
C LEU A 67 8.59 5.02 -16.84
N GLY A 68 7.64 4.09 -16.81
CA GLY A 68 7.80 2.76 -17.45
C GLY A 68 8.88 1.90 -16.80
N ILE A 69 9.22 2.18 -15.54
CA ILE A 69 10.19 1.44 -14.75
C ILE A 69 9.44 0.41 -13.92
N SER A 70 9.83 -0.85 -14.06
CA SER A 70 9.27 -1.95 -13.28
C SER A 70 9.65 -1.79 -11.80
N ARG A 71 8.75 -2.16 -10.89
CA ARG A 71 8.93 -1.92 -9.45
C ARG A 71 10.21 -2.54 -8.88
N ASP A 72 10.61 -3.71 -9.39
CA ASP A 72 11.82 -4.44 -9.00
C ASP A 72 13.11 -3.71 -9.38
N ARG A 73 13.03 -2.78 -10.33
CA ARG A 73 14.11 -1.86 -10.72
C ARG A 73 13.98 -0.48 -10.07
N ALA A 74 12.80 -0.14 -9.53
CA ALA A 74 12.54 1.14 -8.90
C ALA A 74 13.14 1.26 -7.49
N HIS A 75 13.20 0.14 -6.74
CA HIS A 75 13.78 0.10 -5.40
C HIS A 75 14.26 -1.31 -5.04
N GLU A 76 15.41 -1.42 -4.34
CA GLU A 76 16.01 -2.71 -3.95
C GLU A 76 15.06 -3.58 -3.12
N GLU A 77 14.33 -2.97 -2.18
CA GLU A 77 13.35 -3.67 -1.35
C GLU A 77 12.20 -4.27 -2.17
N LEU A 78 11.96 -3.82 -3.40
CA LEU A 78 10.93 -4.35 -4.27
C LEU A 78 11.41 -5.47 -5.21
N GLN A 79 12.68 -5.85 -5.12
CA GLN A 79 13.19 -7.03 -5.80
C GLN A 79 12.49 -8.29 -5.28
N LEU A 80 12.20 -9.22 -6.20
CA LEU A 80 11.41 -10.42 -5.93
C LEU A 80 11.92 -11.23 -4.72
N GLN A 81 13.24 -11.32 -4.54
CA GLN A 81 13.86 -12.02 -3.42
C GLN A 81 13.50 -11.41 -2.05
N HIS A 82 13.55 -10.07 -1.92
CA HIS A 82 13.24 -9.37 -0.68
C HIS A 82 11.75 -9.43 -0.37
N ARG A 83 10.91 -9.26 -1.40
CA ARG A 83 9.46 -9.38 -1.28
C ARG A 83 9.02 -10.78 -0.88
N ASN A 84 9.51 -11.81 -1.56
CA ASN A 84 9.20 -13.22 -1.24
C ASN A 84 9.63 -13.57 0.18
N LYS A 85 10.83 -13.12 0.60
CA LYS A 85 11.29 -13.31 1.96
C LYS A 85 10.35 -12.67 2.98
N ARG A 86 9.93 -11.41 2.78
CA ARG A 86 8.95 -10.75 3.67
C ARG A 86 7.61 -11.47 3.71
N ILE A 87 7.06 -11.82 2.54
CA ILE A 87 5.76 -12.49 2.41
C ILE A 87 5.78 -13.85 3.12
N SER A 88 6.90 -14.57 3.12
CA SER A 88 7.06 -15.83 3.84
C SER A 88 7.32 -15.64 5.35
N ASP A 89 8.25 -14.75 5.71
CA ASP A 89 8.71 -14.62 7.09
C ASP A 89 7.65 -14.03 8.02
N TYR A 90 6.85 -13.07 7.53
CA TYR A 90 5.90 -12.35 8.38
C TYR A 90 4.73 -13.24 8.87
N PRO A 91 4.00 -13.96 7.99
CA PRO A 91 3.02 -14.96 8.43
C PRO A 91 3.64 -16.08 9.25
N GLY A 92 4.85 -16.55 8.87
CA GLY A 92 5.58 -17.60 9.60
C GLY A 92 5.93 -17.22 11.05
N LYS A 93 6.00 -15.92 11.37
CA LYS A 93 6.20 -15.38 12.74
C LYS A 93 4.88 -15.04 13.45
N GLY A 94 3.75 -15.47 12.90
CA GLY A 94 2.42 -15.31 13.47
C GLY A 94 1.69 -14.03 13.06
N ALA A 95 2.16 -13.32 12.02
CA ALA A 95 1.53 -12.12 11.49
C ALA A 95 1.15 -11.09 12.59
N GLN A 96 2.09 -10.81 13.50
CA GLN A 96 1.84 -9.89 14.59
C GLN A 96 1.76 -8.46 14.06
N LEU A 97 0.65 -7.76 14.32
CA LEU A 97 0.40 -6.43 13.74
C LEU A 97 1.48 -5.40 14.12
N LYS A 98 2.08 -5.50 15.31
CA LYS A 98 3.21 -4.63 15.73
C LYS A 98 4.41 -4.67 14.77
N ASP A 99 4.59 -5.79 14.08
CA ASP A 99 5.70 -6.02 13.13
C ASP A 99 5.27 -5.74 11.67
N TRP A 100 4.00 -5.36 11.46
CA TRP A 100 3.46 -4.92 10.17
C TRP A 100 3.80 -3.43 9.98
N ASN A 101 4.97 -3.14 9.44
CA ASN A 101 5.44 -1.76 9.23
C ASN A 101 6.16 -1.61 7.89
N VAL A 102 6.25 -0.36 7.40
CA VAL A 102 7.01 0.06 6.21
C VAL A 102 6.80 -0.89 5.03
N TRP A 103 7.81 -1.70 4.70
CA TRP A 103 7.79 -2.61 3.56
C TRP A 103 6.85 -3.82 3.76
N THR A 104 6.81 -4.38 4.97
CA THR A 104 5.88 -5.47 5.30
C THR A 104 4.43 -4.99 5.16
N ALA A 105 4.16 -3.76 5.60
CA ALA A 105 2.84 -3.15 5.42
C ALA A 105 2.53 -2.88 3.95
N LEU A 106 3.50 -2.38 3.19
CA LEU A 106 3.37 -2.13 1.76
C LEU A 106 3.03 -3.40 0.97
N GLU A 107 3.61 -4.57 1.31
CA GLU A 107 3.32 -5.84 0.61
C GLU A 107 1.82 -6.18 0.58
N THR A 108 1.09 -5.92 1.66
CA THR A 108 -0.36 -6.14 1.71
C THR A 108 -1.08 -5.38 0.60
N TYR A 109 -0.68 -4.12 0.35
CA TYR A 109 -1.26 -3.31 -0.71
C TYR A 109 -0.74 -3.72 -2.10
N LEU A 110 0.53 -4.08 -2.22
CA LEU A 110 1.10 -4.51 -3.50
C LEU A 110 0.49 -5.80 -4.02
N GLN A 111 0.19 -6.77 -3.16
CA GLN A 111 -0.50 -8.01 -3.56
C GLN A 111 -1.93 -7.74 -4.05
N LEU A 112 -2.62 -6.77 -3.45
CA LEU A 112 -3.94 -6.33 -3.94
C LEU A 112 -3.82 -5.61 -5.28
N GLN A 113 -2.81 -4.75 -5.43
CA GLN A 113 -2.56 -4.07 -6.69
C GLN A 113 -2.18 -5.05 -7.80
N GLU A 114 -1.39 -6.09 -7.53
CA GLU A 114 -1.02 -7.11 -8.51
C GLU A 114 -2.23 -7.93 -8.95
N ALA A 115 -3.16 -8.18 -8.04
CA ALA A 115 -4.35 -8.97 -8.30
C ALA A 115 -5.47 -8.20 -9.02
N PHE A 116 -5.63 -6.91 -8.70
CA PHE A 116 -6.80 -6.12 -9.10
C PHE A 116 -6.47 -4.84 -9.87
N GLY A 117 -5.18 -4.51 -10.02
CA GLY A 117 -4.71 -3.30 -10.67
C GLY A 117 -4.84 -2.05 -9.81
N TRP A 118 -4.55 -0.89 -10.41
CA TRP A 118 -4.57 0.41 -9.74
C TRP A 118 -5.96 1.04 -9.66
N GLU A 119 -6.88 0.67 -10.56
CA GLU A 119 -8.21 1.27 -10.64
C GLU A 119 -9.01 1.21 -9.32
N PRO A 120 -9.05 0.07 -8.58
CA PRO A 120 -9.74 0.02 -7.29
C PRO A 120 -9.14 0.94 -6.23
N PHE A 121 -7.81 1.18 -6.26
CA PHE A 121 -7.15 2.10 -5.34
C PHE A 121 -7.53 3.54 -5.64
N ILE A 122 -7.48 3.93 -6.92
CA ILE A 122 -7.85 5.27 -7.37
C ILE A 122 -9.30 5.56 -6.96
N GLN A 123 -10.22 4.64 -7.27
CA GLN A 123 -11.64 4.78 -6.92
C GLN A 123 -11.85 4.86 -5.40
N LEU A 124 -11.19 4.00 -4.62
CA LEU A 124 -11.31 4.02 -3.17
C LEU A 124 -10.78 5.31 -2.56
N PHE A 125 -9.58 5.76 -2.97
CA PHE A 125 -9.02 7.02 -2.46
C PHE A 125 -9.87 8.21 -2.85
N SER A 126 -10.43 8.26 -4.06
CA SER A 126 -11.41 9.28 -4.46
C SER A 126 -12.65 9.26 -3.57
N GLU A 127 -13.18 8.08 -3.24
CA GLU A 127 -14.35 7.95 -2.35
C GLU A 127 -14.05 8.53 -0.96
N TYR A 128 -12.89 8.18 -0.38
CA TYR A 128 -12.47 8.67 0.92
C TYR A 128 -12.34 10.20 0.99
N GLN A 129 -12.01 10.91 -0.10
CA GLN A 129 -11.94 12.37 -0.11
C GLN A 129 -13.30 13.03 0.19
N THR A 130 -14.39 12.36 -0.16
CA THR A 130 -15.77 12.87 0.02
C THR A 130 -16.51 12.22 1.19
N MET A 131 -15.88 11.27 1.86
CA MET A 131 -16.54 10.44 2.86
C MET A 131 -16.64 11.16 4.20
N SER A 132 -17.86 11.22 4.73
CA SER A 132 -18.10 11.61 6.11
C SER A 132 -18.08 10.37 7.02
N ASN A 133 -17.80 10.57 8.31
CA ASN A 133 -17.84 9.52 9.35
C ASN A 133 -16.76 8.43 9.22
N ILE A 134 -15.54 8.82 8.84
CA ILE A 134 -14.40 7.90 8.89
C ILE A 134 -14.02 7.70 10.37
N PRO A 135 -13.83 6.44 10.84
CA PRO A 135 -13.39 6.18 12.20
C PRO A 135 -12.02 6.79 12.49
N THR A 136 -11.75 7.12 13.75
CA THR A 136 -10.45 7.67 14.17
C THR A 136 -9.47 6.58 14.63
N ASP A 137 -9.96 5.44 15.13
CA ASP A 137 -9.12 4.33 15.58
C ASP A 137 -8.68 3.41 14.44
N ASN A 138 -7.44 2.91 14.51
CA ASN A 138 -6.86 2.06 13.46
C ASN A 138 -7.65 0.76 13.24
N PRO A 139 -8.03 -0.03 14.27
CA PRO A 139 -8.80 -1.25 14.05
C PRO A 139 -10.09 -1.02 13.25
N SER A 140 -10.84 0.04 13.54
CA SER A 140 -12.05 0.38 12.80
C SER A 140 -11.75 0.88 11.39
N LYS A 141 -10.70 1.68 11.18
CA LYS A 141 -10.28 2.11 9.84
C LYS A 141 -9.81 0.94 8.96
N MET A 142 -9.06 -0.01 9.50
CA MET A 142 -8.63 -1.22 8.79
C MET A 142 -9.83 -2.07 8.36
N ASN A 143 -10.84 -2.20 9.23
CA ASN A 143 -12.09 -2.89 8.91
C ASN A 143 -12.90 -2.17 7.83
N LEU A 144 -12.98 -0.83 7.89
CA LEU A 144 -13.64 -0.02 6.86
C LEU A 144 -12.94 -0.18 5.51
N TRP A 145 -11.61 -0.12 5.50
CA TRP A 145 -10.79 -0.28 4.30
C TRP A 145 -11.00 -1.68 3.68
N ALA A 146 -10.91 -2.72 4.51
CA ALA A 146 -11.14 -4.10 4.08
C ALA A 146 -12.54 -4.30 3.50
N GLU A 147 -13.57 -3.72 4.14
CA GLU A 147 -14.95 -3.79 3.63
C GLU A 147 -15.08 -3.09 2.28
N LYS A 148 -14.60 -1.84 2.17
CA LYS A 148 -14.73 -1.04 0.95
C LYS A 148 -13.96 -1.63 -0.21
N PHE A 149 -12.69 -1.97 -0.02
CA PHE A 149 -11.87 -2.53 -1.09
C PHE A 149 -12.44 -3.88 -1.57
N SER A 150 -12.91 -4.74 -0.65
CA SER A 150 -13.58 -6.00 -0.99
C SER A 150 -14.81 -5.78 -1.88
N ARG A 151 -15.64 -4.78 -1.55
CA ARG A 151 -16.82 -4.42 -2.35
C ARG A 151 -16.41 -3.87 -3.71
N GLN A 152 -15.37 -3.05 -3.78
CA GLN A 152 -14.84 -2.48 -5.01
C GLN A 152 -14.42 -3.57 -6.00
N VAL A 153 -13.66 -4.57 -5.52
CA VAL A 153 -13.18 -5.68 -6.35
C VAL A 153 -14.17 -6.84 -6.46
N LYS A 154 -15.32 -6.74 -5.77
CA LYS A 154 -16.39 -7.76 -5.72
C LYS A 154 -15.90 -9.14 -5.29
N LYS A 155 -15.00 -9.18 -4.29
CA LYS A 155 -14.45 -10.42 -3.72
C LYS A 155 -14.44 -10.37 -2.20
N ASN A 156 -14.61 -11.53 -1.57
CA ASN A 156 -14.38 -11.67 -0.15
C ASN A 156 -12.87 -11.70 0.13
N LEU A 157 -12.33 -10.56 0.58
CA LEU A 157 -10.91 -10.42 0.95
C LEU A 157 -10.67 -10.56 2.45
N ALA A 158 -11.69 -10.86 3.27
CA ALA A 158 -11.50 -11.02 4.71
C ALA A 158 -10.41 -12.05 5.06
N PRO A 159 -10.34 -13.24 4.41
CA PRO A 159 -9.25 -14.19 4.66
C PRO A 159 -7.86 -13.65 4.33
N PHE A 160 -7.74 -12.78 3.33
CA PHE A 160 -6.47 -12.16 2.96
C PHE A 160 -5.98 -11.19 4.03
N PHE A 161 -6.84 -10.28 4.51
CA PHE A 161 -6.46 -9.34 5.57
C PHE A 161 -6.15 -10.05 6.89
N VAL A 162 -6.90 -11.10 7.23
CA VAL A 162 -6.61 -11.93 8.41
C VAL A 162 -5.23 -12.59 8.31
N ALA A 163 -4.84 -13.10 7.14
CA ALA A 163 -3.51 -13.67 6.93
C ALA A 163 -2.38 -12.63 7.07
N TRP A 164 -2.67 -11.36 6.81
CA TRP A 164 -1.77 -10.22 7.06
C TRP A 164 -1.87 -9.67 8.49
N GLY A 165 -2.56 -10.35 9.41
CA GLY A 165 -2.63 -9.97 10.82
C GLY A 165 -3.60 -8.83 11.12
N TRP A 166 -4.42 -8.40 10.15
CA TRP A 166 -5.41 -7.35 10.37
C TRP A 166 -6.53 -7.84 11.31
N PRO A 167 -6.99 -7.00 12.26
CA PRO A 167 -8.02 -7.37 13.22
C PRO A 167 -9.43 -7.28 12.61
N ILE A 168 -9.70 -8.09 11.58
CA ILE A 168 -11.00 -8.10 10.89
C ILE A 168 -12.08 -8.60 11.85
N LYS A 169 -13.04 -7.73 12.15
CA LYS A 169 -14.18 -7.99 13.04
C LYS A 169 -15.09 -9.05 12.41
N ARG A 170 -15.70 -9.88 13.25
CA ARG A 170 -16.60 -10.96 12.83
C ARG A 170 -17.76 -10.43 11.99
N GLU A 171 -18.27 -9.25 12.32
CA GLU A 171 -19.37 -8.58 11.62
C GLU A 171 -18.96 -8.22 10.19
N VAL A 172 -17.74 -7.72 9.98
CA VAL A 172 -17.21 -7.41 8.66
C VAL A 172 -16.99 -8.69 7.85
N SER A 173 -16.40 -9.72 8.45
CA SER A 173 -16.26 -11.04 7.81
C SER A 173 -17.61 -11.61 7.36
N LYS A 174 -18.66 -11.49 8.19
CA LYS A 174 -20.03 -11.92 7.82
C LYS A 174 -20.60 -11.13 6.65
N LYS A 175 -20.43 -9.80 6.63
CA LYS A 175 -20.87 -8.97 5.49
C LYS A 175 -20.15 -9.39 4.21
N LEU A 176 -18.84 -9.61 4.28
CA LEU A 176 -18.00 -9.96 3.13
C LEU A 176 -18.20 -11.40 2.66
N ALA A 177 -18.71 -12.29 3.50
CA ALA A 177 -19.06 -13.66 3.11
C ALA A 177 -20.17 -13.75 2.05
N SER A 178 -20.92 -12.67 1.82
CA SER A 178 -21.87 -12.57 0.70
C SER A 178 -21.19 -12.41 -0.67
N LEU A 179 -19.92 -12.00 -0.71
CA LEU A 179 -19.14 -11.86 -1.93
C LEU A 179 -18.47 -13.18 -2.32
N PRO A 180 -18.22 -13.42 -3.63
CA PRO A 180 -17.46 -14.59 -4.07
C PRO A 180 -16.08 -14.67 -3.42
N ASN A 181 -15.64 -15.87 -3.06
CA ASN A 181 -14.29 -16.09 -2.54
C ASN A 181 -13.23 -15.63 -3.54
N TRP A 182 -12.12 -15.10 -3.01
CA TRP A 182 -10.93 -14.84 -3.79
C TRP A 182 -10.07 -16.12 -3.88
N ASP A 183 -10.34 -16.96 -4.88
CA ASP A 183 -9.63 -18.25 -5.02
C ASP A 183 -8.13 -18.10 -5.31
N LYS A 184 -7.75 -16.98 -5.94
CA LYS A 184 -6.37 -16.59 -6.23
C LYS A 184 -5.70 -15.82 -5.08
N ASN A 185 -6.25 -15.86 -3.87
CA ASN A 185 -5.63 -15.23 -2.70
C ASN A 185 -4.19 -15.78 -2.52
N PRO A 186 -3.14 -14.94 -2.65
CA PRO A 186 -1.76 -15.39 -2.57
C PRO A 186 -1.39 -15.90 -1.17
N MET A 187 -2.16 -15.55 -0.14
CA MET A 187 -1.94 -15.94 1.25
C MET A 187 -2.67 -17.23 1.66
N LYS A 188 -3.35 -17.93 0.74
CA LYS A 188 -4.14 -19.14 1.07
C LYS A 188 -3.28 -20.37 1.44
N LYS A 189 -1.96 -20.30 1.22
CA LYS A 189 -1.01 -21.43 1.38
C LYS A 189 0.35 -21.02 1.97
N VAL A 190 0.44 -19.80 2.49
CA VAL A 190 1.67 -19.25 3.10
C VAL A 190 1.63 -19.53 4.59
#